data_AF-A0A7K0TAJ0-F1
#
_entry.id   AF-A0A7K0TAJ0-F1
#
_cell.length_a   1.000
_cell.length_b   1.000
_cell.length_c   1.000
_cell.angle_alpha   90.00
_cell.angle_beta   90.00
_cell.angle_gamma   90.00
#
_symmetry.space_group_name_H-M   'P 1'
#
loop_
_entity.id
_entity.type
_entity.pdbx_description
1 polymer ?
#
loop_
_entity_poly.entity_id
_entity_poly.type
_entity_poly.pdbx_seq_one_letter_code
_entity_poly.pdbx_strand_id
1 'polypeptide(L)'
;RIIMFSEVPAMLNFLFVKEFAIEADSLAKVTDAGAKDVLKRSLKELEPISNWTHSEIEAVLRASLIDEMGLKPRIAFGAVRIATTGSTVSPPLFESMELLGKEASLARIAAALTL
;
A
#
# COMPACT_ATOMS: atom_id res chain seq x y z
N ARG A 1 -11.24 11.81 -2.21
CA ARG A 1 -12.36 12.72 -2.57
C ARG A 1 -11.97 13.37 -3.87
N ILE A 2 -12.86 13.35 -4.86
CA ILE A 2 -12.65 14.06 -6.14
C ILE A 2 -13.52 15.31 -6.16
N ILE A 3 -13.06 16.31 -6.89
CA ILE A 3 -13.76 17.56 -7.20
C ILE A 3 -14.26 17.49 -8.65
N MET A 4 -13.48 16.90 -9.56
CA MET A 4 -13.81 16.74 -10.97
C MET A 4 -13.69 15.28 -11.41
N PHE A 5 -14.54 14.85 -12.36
CA PHE A 5 -14.46 13.50 -12.93
C PHE A 5 -13.15 13.22 -13.67
N SER A 6 -12.47 14.27 -14.16
CA SER A 6 -11.16 14.17 -14.80
C SER A 6 -10.04 13.68 -13.86
N GLU A 7 -10.25 13.69 -12.54
CA GLU A 7 -9.28 13.18 -11.56
C GLU A 7 -9.32 11.65 -11.43
N VAL A 8 -10.42 11.02 -11.83
CA VAL A 8 -10.65 9.58 -11.65
C VAL A 8 -9.60 8.72 -12.38
N PRO A 9 -9.26 8.97 -13.66
CA PRO A 9 -8.26 8.17 -14.36
C PRO A 9 -6.91 8.16 -13.63
N ALA A 10 -6.44 9.32 -13.14
CA ALA A 10 -5.19 9.40 -12.40
C ALA A 10 -5.26 8.62 -11.07
N MET A 11 -6.36 8.75 -10.32
CA MET A 11 -6.52 8.09 -9.02
C MET A 11 -6.66 6.57 -9.11
N LEU A 12 -7.19 6.04 -10.22
CA LEU A 12 -7.44 4.60 -10.40
C LEU A 12 -6.47 3.92 -11.36
N ASN A 13 -5.56 4.66 -12.00
CA ASN A 13 -4.64 4.14 -13.00
C ASN A 13 -3.87 2.91 -12.50
N PHE A 14 -3.48 2.89 -11.21
CA PHE A 14 -2.75 1.78 -10.59
C PHE A 14 -3.47 0.42 -10.68
N LEU A 15 -4.78 0.39 -10.92
CA LEU A 15 -5.57 -0.83 -11.11
C LEU A 15 -5.49 -1.37 -12.56
N PHE A 16 -5.11 -0.55 -13.54
CA PHE A 16 -5.23 -0.88 -14.96
C PHE A 16 -3.89 -0.95 -15.70
N VAL A 17 -2.79 -0.50 -15.08
CA VAL A 17 -1.45 -0.55 -15.69
C VAL A 17 -0.90 -1.97 -15.77
N LYS A 18 -0.26 -2.27 -16.90
CA LYS A 18 0.53 -3.51 -17.07
C LYS A 18 1.86 -3.42 -16.32
N GLU A 19 2.52 -2.27 -16.44
CA GLU A 19 3.78 -1.98 -15.76
C GLU A 19 3.50 -0.96 -14.66
N PHE A 20 3.59 -1.43 -13.42
CA PHE A 20 3.41 -0.58 -12.24
C PHE A 20 4.73 0.09 -11.86
N ALA A 21 4.67 1.38 -11.57
CA ALA A 21 5.80 2.15 -11.06
C ALA A 21 5.34 3.09 -9.94
N ILE A 22 6.25 3.37 -9.01
CA ILE A 22 6.07 4.38 -7.98
C ILE A 22 6.44 5.74 -8.56
N GLU A 23 5.60 6.75 -8.32
CA GLU A 23 5.84 8.13 -8.74
C GLU A 23 7.18 8.64 -8.16
N ALA A 24 7.95 9.38 -8.97
CA ALA A 24 9.27 9.87 -8.59
C ALA A 24 9.25 10.66 -7.26
N ASP A 25 8.23 11.50 -7.06
CA ASP A 25 8.04 12.33 -5.86
C ASP A 25 7.66 11.51 -4.61
N SER A 26 7.28 10.25 -4.80
CA SER A 26 6.92 9.32 -3.72
C SER A 26 8.05 8.35 -3.35
N LEU A 27 9.06 8.16 -4.22
CA LEU A 27 10.17 7.21 -4.01
C LEU A 27 10.90 7.42 -2.69
N ALA A 28 11.24 8.66 -2.34
CA ALA A 28 11.97 8.97 -1.12
C ALA A 28 11.23 8.57 0.18
N LYS A 29 9.92 8.35 0.11
CA LYS A 29 9.06 7.96 1.26
C LYS A 29 8.89 6.44 1.38
N VAL A 30 9.49 5.67 0.47
CA VAL A 30 9.52 4.20 0.52
C VAL A 30 10.94 3.63 0.56
N THR A 31 11.95 4.46 0.30
CA THR A 31 13.37 4.06 0.34
C THR A 31 14.03 4.25 1.71
N ASP A 32 13.44 5.03 2.62
CA ASP A 32 13.99 5.20 3.97
C ASP A 32 13.89 3.91 4.80
N ALA A 33 14.79 3.75 5.76
CA ALA A 33 14.88 2.53 6.57
C ALA A 33 13.58 2.20 7.32
N GLY A 34 12.89 3.22 7.85
CA GLY A 34 11.63 3.03 8.57
C GLY A 34 10.52 2.54 7.65
N ALA A 35 10.43 3.09 6.44
CA ALA A 35 9.50 2.60 5.43
C ALA A 35 9.81 1.16 5.01
N LYS A 36 11.09 0.80 4.83
CA LYS A 36 11.50 -0.58 4.52
C LYS A 36 11.10 -1.56 5.63
N ASP A 37 11.24 -1.18 6.90
CA ASP A 37 10.83 -2.02 8.02
C ASP A 37 9.31 -2.21 8.06
N VAL A 38 8.54 -1.15 7.80
CA VAL A 38 7.08 -1.21 7.65
C VAL A 38 6.68 -2.15 6.51
N LEU A 39 7.31 -2.03 5.34
CA LEU A 39 7.00 -2.85 4.17
C LEU A 39 7.35 -4.33 4.39
N LYS A 40 8.50 -4.63 5.03
CA LYS A 40 8.87 -6.00 5.40
C LYS A 40 7.86 -6.61 6.36
N ARG A 41 7.45 -5.86 7.39
CA ARG A 41 6.45 -6.33 8.35
C ARG A 41 5.12 -6.56 7.66
N SER A 42 4.66 -5.60 6.87
CA SER A 42 3.41 -5.70 6.11
C SER A 42 3.39 -6.93 5.21
N LEU A 43 4.47 -7.19 4.47
CA LEU A 43 4.55 -8.36 3.60
C LEU A 43 4.39 -9.67 4.39
N LYS A 44 5.12 -9.81 5.51
CA LYS A 44 5.05 -10.97 6.39
C LYS A 44 3.64 -11.26 6.91
N GLU A 45 2.92 -10.21 7.34
CA GLU A 45 1.60 -10.40 7.95
C GLU A 45 0.48 -10.56 6.90
N LEU A 46 0.64 -9.98 5.71
CA LEU A 46 -0.34 -10.10 4.62
C LEU A 46 -0.26 -11.44 3.89
N GLU A 47 0.93 -12.04 3.80
CA GLU A 47 1.15 -13.32 3.11
C GLU A 47 0.24 -14.47 3.58
N PRO A 48 -0.02 -14.70 4.89
CA PRO A 48 -0.90 -15.77 5.35
C PRO A 48 -2.40 -15.49 5.18
N ILE A 49 -2.83 -14.26 4.84
CA ILE A 49 -4.25 -13.92 4.72
C ILE A 49 -4.89 -14.74 3.60
N SER A 50 -5.89 -15.55 3.93
CA SER A 50 -6.58 -16.41 2.95
C SER A 50 -7.77 -15.70 2.31
N ASN A 51 -8.52 -14.92 3.09
CA ASN A 51 -9.68 -14.18 2.60
C ASN A 51 -9.31 -12.71 2.38
N TRP A 52 -9.03 -12.35 1.13
CA TRP A 52 -8.45 -11.06 0.77
C TRP A 52 -9.51 -9.94 0.71
N THR A 53 -10.05 -9.56 1.86
CA THR A 53 -11.02 -8.44 2.01
C THR A 53 -10.37 -7.24 2.69
N HIS A 54 -10.88 -6.04 2.42
CA HIS A 54 -10.39 -4.80 3.03
C HIS A 54 -10.39 -4.87 4.56
N SER A 55 -11.42 -5.51 5.14
CA SER A 55 -11.59 -5.65 6.59
C SER A 55 -10.50 -6.52 7.23
N GLU A 56 -10.14 -7.64 6.61
CA GLU A 56 -9.08 -8.52 7.11
C GLU A 56 -7.69 -7.89 6.93
N ILE A 57 -7.45 -7.26 5.77
CA ILE A 57 -6.22 -6.52 5.49
C ILE A 57 -6.02 -5.40 6.53
N GLU A 58 -7.06 -4.61 6.80
CA GLU A 58 -7.01 -3.53 7.78
C GLU A 58 -6.73 -4.06 9.20
N ALA A 59 -7.44 -5.11 9.62
CA ALA A 59 -7.29 -5.69 10.95
C ALA A 59 -5.85 -6.17 11.19
N VAL A 60 -5.29 -6.93 10.23
CA VAL A 60 -3.93 -7.48 10.32
C VAL A 60 -2.87 -6.38 10.35
N LEU A 61 -2.96 -5.40 9.44
CA LEU A 61 -2.00 -4.30 9.39
C LEU A 61 -2.10 -3.37 10.60
N ARG A 62 -3.29 -3.17 11.18
CA ARG A 62 -3.45 -2.40 12.41
C ARG A 62 -2.81 -3.09 13.61
N ALA A 63 -3.15 -4.35 13.84
CA ALA A 63 -2.56 -5.11 14.94
C ALA A 63 -1.02 -5.10 14.86
N SER A 64 -0.49 -5.36 13.68
CA SER A 64 0.95 -5.45 13.50
C SER A 64 1.68 -4.10 13.55
N LEU A 65 1.23 -3.10 12.79
CA LEU A 65 1.98 -1.86 12.61
C LEU A 65 1.66 -0.82 13.69
N ILE A 66 0.42 -0.80 14.19
CA ILE A 66 -0.01 0.18 15.17
C ILE A 66 0.17 -0.38 16.58
N ASP A 67 -0.46 -1.52 16.87
CA ASP A 67 -0.52 -2.02 18.25
C ASP A 67 0.82 -2.61 18.69
N GLU A 68 1.49 -3.40 17.83
CA GLU A 68 2.77 -4.01 18.18
C GLU A 68 3.99 -3.11 17.92
N MET A 69 4.06 -2.46 16.76
CA MET A 69 5.19 -1.58 16.43
C MET A 69 5.04 -0.15 16.98
N GLY A 70 3.87 0.21 17.50
CA GLY A 70 3.61 1.55 18.07
C GLY A 70 3.65 2.68 17.04
N LEU A 71 3.49 2.37 15.74
CA LEU A 71 3.62 3.38 14.70
C LEU A 71 2.37 4.26 14.62
N LYS A 72 2.57 5.53 14.25
CA LYS A 72 1.46 6.40 13.89
C LYS A 72 0.83 5.92 12.57
N PRO A 73 -0.50 5.96 12.41
CA PRO A 73 -1.18 5.54 11.18
C PRO A 73 -0.62 6.16 9.90
N ARG A 74 -0.21 7.44 9.95
CA ARG A 74 0.40 8.14 8.81
C ARG A 74 1.70 7.49 8.32
N ILE A 75 2.51 6.96 9.24
CA ILE A 75 3.78 6.31 8.92
C ILE A 75 3.51 4.87 8.46
N ALA A 76 2.76 4.11 9.26
CA ALA A 76 2.41 2.72 8.97
C ALA A 76 1.77 2.55 7.59
N PHE A 77 0.72 3.32 7.29
CA PHE A 77 -0.05 3.13 6.07
C PHE A 77 0.44 3.99 4.90
N GLY A 78 1.28 4.99 5.17
CA GLY A 78 1.88 5.81 4.12
C GLY A 78 2.78 4.99 3.19
N ALA A 79 3.67 4.18 3.76
CA ALA A 79 4.58 3.33 2.99
C ALA A 79 3.80 2.26 2.20
N VAL A 80 2.85 1.57 2.85
CA VAL A 80 2.02 0.53 2.19
C VAL A 80 1.20 1.12 1.04
N ARG A 81 0.63 2.32 1.21
CA ARG A 81 -0.09 3.01 0.12
C ARG A 81 0.82 3.25 -1.07
N ILE A 82 1.96 3.90 -0.86
CA ILE A 82 2.86 4.22 -1.97
C ILE A 82 3.33 2.95 -2.66
N ALA A 83 3.68 1.91 -1.90
CA ALA A 83 4.11 0.64 -2.46
C ALA A 83 3.04 -0.03 -3.32
N THR A 84 1.75 0.08 -2.97
CA THR A 84 0.65 -0.61 -3.67
C THR A 84 0.01 0.22 -4.78
N THR A 85 -0.11 1.55 -4.58
CA THR A 85 -0.82 2.46 -5.50
C THR A 85 0.11 3.38 -6.28
N GLY A 86 1.39 3.44 -5.91
CA GLY A 86 2.42 4.23 -6.60
C GLY A 86 2.47 5.70 -6.17
N SER A 87 1.52 6.14 -5.34
CA SER A 87 1.31 7.55 -5.01
C SER A 87 1.00 7.75 -3.53
N THR A 88 1.14 8.98 -3.05
CA THR A 88 0.78 9.33 -1.65
C THR A 88 -0.73 9.53 -1.46
N VAL A 89 -1.47 9.71 -2.57
CA VAL A 89 -2.90 9.99 -2.60
C VAL A 89 -3.60 8.93 -3.45
N SER A 90 -4.48 8.18 -2.81
CA SER A 90 -5.25 7.08 -3.41
C SER A 90 -6.69 7.13 -2.90
N PRO A 91 -7.60 6.31 -3.47
CA PRO A 91 -8.80 5.89 -2.75
C PRO A 91 -8.44 5.24 -1.39
N PRO A 92 -9.45 4.89 -0.55
CA PRO A 92 -9.23 4.14 0.68
C PRO A 92 -8.26 2.95 0.47
N LEU A 93 -7.24 2.86 1.33
CA LEU A 93 -6.07 2.00 1.08
C LEU A 93 -6.46 0.53 1.05
N PHE A 94 -7.23 0.07 2.04
CA PHE A 94 -7.51 -1.35 2.22
C PHE A 94 -8.46 -1.85 1.11
N GLU A 95 -9.42 -1.04 0.71
CA GLU A 95 -10.30 -1.27 -0.44
C GLU A 95 -9.50 -1.24 -1.76
N SER A 96 -8.51 -0.37 -1.88
CA SER A 96 -7.60 -0.37 -3.03
C SER A 96 -6.80 -1.67 -3.12
N MET A 97 -6.34 -2.20 -1.98
CA MET A 97 -5.62 -3.48 -1.91
C MET A 97 -6.54 -4.68 -2.19
N GLU A 98 -7.79 -4.64 -1.73
CA GLU A 98 -8.80 -5.64 -2.07
C GLU A 98 -9.05 -5.69 -3.58
N LEU A 99 -9.34 -4.54 -4.20
CA LEU A 99 -9.58 -4.44 -5.64
C LEU A 99 -8.36 -4.85 -6.47
N LEU A 100 -7.16 -4.51 -5.99
CA LEU A 100 -5.91 -4.90 -6.65
C LEU A 100 -5.64 -6.41 -6.56
N GLY A 101 -6.14 -7.05 -5.51
CA GLY A 101 -5.94 -8.47 -5.23
C GLY A 101 -4.61 -8.77 -4.52
N LYS A 102 -4.54 -9.98 -3.94
CA LYS A 102 -3.43 -10.43 -3.09
C LYS A 102 -2.10 -10.47 -3.82
N GLU A 103 -2.04 -11.18 -4.94
CA GLU A 103 -0.80 -11.44 -5.68
C GLU A 103 -0.13 -10.12 -6.11
N ALA A 104 -0.89 -9.23 -6.74
CA ALA A 104 -0.39 -7.93 -7.18
C ALA A 104 0.01 -7.03 -6.00
N SER A 105 -0.75 -7.03 -4.91
CA SER A 105 -0.40 -6.23 -3.72
C SER A 105 0.92 -6.69 -3.10
N LEU A 106 1.09 -7.99 -2.87
CA LEU A 106 2.31 -8.56 -2.29
C LEU A 106 3.52 -8.37 -3.21
N ALA A 107 3.35 -8.60 -4.52
CA ALA A 107 4.41 -8.40 -5.51
C ALA A 107 4.89 -6.94 -5.55
N ARG A 108 3.97 -5.96 -5.49
CA ARG A 108 4.32 -4.54 -5.47
C ARG A 108 5.02 -4.12 -4.17
N ILE A 109 4.56 -4.63 -3.02
CA ILE A 109 5.24 -4.42 -1.74
C ILE A 109 6.66 -4.99 -1.77
N ALA A 110 6.83 -6.21 -2.31
CA ALA A 110 8.14 -6.84 -2.45
C ALA A 110 9.06 -6.06 -3.40
N ALA A 111 8.56 -5.60 -4.55
CA ALA A 111 9.32 -4.75 -5.46
C ALA A 111 9.73 -3.42 -4.82
N ALA A 112 8.86 -2.82 -4.00
CA ALA A 112 9.19 -1.60 -3.27
C ALA A 112 10.34 -1.81 -2.26
N LEU A 113 10.55 -3.03 -1.75
CA LEU A 113 11.69 -3.35 -0.87
C LEU A 113 13.04 -3.32 -1.60
N THR A 114 13.06 -3.53 -2.91
CA THR A 114 14.30 -3.55 -3.71
C THR A 114 14.70 -2.19 -4.30
N LEU A 115 13.85 -1.17 -4.15
CA LEU A 115 14.11 0.21 -4.58
C LEU A 115 15.17 0.93 -3.74
#